data_AF-A0A3D5TH37-F1
#
_entry.id   AF-A0A3D5TH37-F1
#
_cell.length_a   1.000
_cell.length_b   1.000
_cell.length_c   1.000
_cell.angle_alpha   90.00
_cell.angle_beta   90.00
_cell.angle_gamma   90.00
#
_symmetry.space_group_name_H-M   'P 1'
#
loop_
_entity.id
_entity.type
_entity.pdbx_description
1 polymer ?
#
loop_
_entity_poly.entity_id
_entity_poly.type
_entity_poly.pdbx_seq_one_letter_code
_entity_poly.pdbx_strand_id
1 'polypeptide(L)'
;MTPVQREARTFLSQFHRRPFTVSDLEKALQEQGFSLVEYSRISNGKEVTTLLTSLRLFDYAARQSAFTYQDPHLRIVFMQENLSQQEQIILLSHELGHILCRHLDRSPATGPGSSVLQEQEANEFASILLRYNRRCRPRRIALWGGIGIAVAAALVVLILCIFPASSSQTVYLTESGRCYHRQDCQYVIGKDNTVTVTEQQAKDSGYDACTWCFDHSSS
;
A
#
# COMPACT_ATOMS: atom_id res chain seq x y z
N MET A 1 13.08 32.85 -3.03
CA MET A 1 13.09 31.50 -2.45
C MET A 1 13.75 31.61 -1.10
N THR A 2 13.03 31.25 -0.03
CA THR A 2 13.51 31.40 1.35
C THR A 2 14.68 30.45 1.62
N PRO A 3 15.52 30.70 2.65
CA PRO A 3 16.58 29.77 3.06
C PRO A 3 16.03 28.36 3.34
N VAL A 4 14.92 28.28 4.07
CA VAL A 4 14.18 27.04 4.35
C VAL A 4 13.81 26.28 3.07
N GLN A 5 13.23 26.97 2.09
CA GLN A 5 12.86 26.36 0.81
C GLN A 5 14.07 25.84 0.05
N ARG A 6 15.23 26.49 0.20
CA ARG A 6 16.49 26.03 -0.39
C ARG A 6 16.94 24.73 0.23
N GLU A 7 17.07 24.69 1.54
CA GLU A 7 17.49 23.47 2.25
C GLU A 7 16.53 22.32 1.99
N ALA A 8 15.21 22.57 2.04
CA ALA A 8 14.22 21.55 1.76
C ALA A 8 14.34 21.01 0.32
N ARG A 9 14.59 21.87 -0.69
CA ARG A 9 14.79 21.41 -2.07
C ARG A 9 16.10 20.64 -2.24
N THR A 10 17.19 21.10 -1.62
CA THR A 10 18.48 20.41 -1.61
C THR A 10 18.30 19.00 -1.05
N PHE A 11 17.69 18.89 0.14
CA PHE A 11 17.38 17.60 0.76
C PHE A 11 16.49 16.74 -0.14
N LEU A 12 15.42 17.29 -0.71
CA LEU A 12 14.48 16.53 -1.53
C LEU A 12 15.07 16.05 -2.87
N SER A 13 16.14 16.70 -3.37
CA SER A 13 16.76 16.37 -4.65
C SER A 13 17.30 14.93 -4.70
N GLN A 14 17.75 14.39 -3.56
CA GLN A 14 18.32 13.03 -3.47
C GLN A 14 17.28 11.92 -3.68
N PHE A 15 15.99 12.22 -3.57
CA PHE A 15 14.92 11.22 -3.62
C PHE A 15 14.37 10.97 -5.02
N HIS A 16 14.79 11.70 -6.06
CA HIS A 16 14.42 11.40 -7.46
C HIS A 16 12.91 11.10 -7.67
N ARG A 17 12.01 11.84 -7.00
CA ARG A 17 10.53 11.66 -7.04
C ARG A 17 10.00 10.37 -6.39
N ARG A 18 10.78 9.71 -5.54
CA ARG A 18 10.33 8.63 -4.64
C ARG A 18 9.88 9.21 -3.29
N PRO A 19 8.88 8.60 -2.62
CA PRO A 19 8.59 8.91 -1.23
C PRO A 19 9.77 8.51 -0.33
N PHE A 20 10.06 9.31 0.70
CA PHE A 20 11.08 8.98 1.70
C PHE A 20 10.43 8.31 2.93
N THR A 21 11.21 7.50 3.63
CA THR A 21 10.81 6.74 4.82
C THR A 21 11.39 7.34 6.10
N VAL A 22 11.02 6.78 7.25
CA VAL A 22 11.68 7.09 8.54
C VAL A 22 13.18 6.83 8.44
N SER A 23 13.58 5.66 7.93
CA SER A 23 15.01 5.30 7.81
C SER A 23 15.79 6.25 6.90
N ASP A 24 15.16 6.85 5.89
CA ASP A 24 15.80 7.90 5.08
C ASP A 24 16.10 9.17 5.91
N LEU A 25 15.20 9.54 6.84
CA LEU A 25 15.40 10.67 7.75
C LEU A 25 16.46 10.36 8.81
N GLU A 26 16.42 9.16 9.40
CA GLU A 26 17.45 8.70 10.34
C GLU A 26 18.83 8.71 9.72
N LYS A 27 18.95 8.23 8.48
CA LYS A 27 20.20 8.29 7.74
C LYS A 27 20.66 9.73 7.51
N ALA A 28 19.73 10.62 7.16
CA ALA A 28 20.05 12.04 6.98
C ALA A 28 20.55 12.69 8.28
N LEU A 29 19.96 12.34 9.43
CA LEU A 29 20.46 12.79 10.74
C LEU A 29 21.89 12.29 11.00
N GLN A 30 22.14 11.01 10.75
CA GLN A 30 23.48 10.41 10.90
C GLN A 30 24.51 11.06 9.98
N GLU A 31 24.15 11.40 8.74
CA GLU A 31 25.01 12.12 7.79
C GLU A 31 25.34 13.54 8.27
N GLN A 32 24.50 14.16 9.10
CA GLN A 32 24.78 15.42 9.80
C GLN A 32 25.56 15.23 11.12
N GLY A 33 25.89 13.99 11.46
CA GLY A 33 26.61 13.62 12.69
C GLY A 33 25.73 13.54 13.94
N PHE A 34 24.41 13.39 13.78
CA PHE A 34 23.47 13.22 14.88
C PHE A 34 23.11 11.75 15.10
N SER A 35 23.09 11.33 16.36
CA SER A 35 22.56 10.03 16.77
C SER A 35 21.09 10.17 17.17
N LEU A 36 20.25 9.22 16.76
CA LEU A 36 18.86 9.15 17.23
C LEU A 36 18.80 8.28 18.49
N VAL A 37 18.22 8.81 19.56
CA VAL A 37 17.99 8.12 20.83
C VAL A 37 16.50 8.13 21.13
N GLU A 38 15.91 6.94 21.24
CA GLU A 38 14.53 6.81 21.66
C GLU A 38 14.39 6.89 23.19
N TYR A 39 13.30 7.49 23.66
CA TYR A 39 12.99 7.56 25.09
C TYR A 39 11.50 7.29 25.36
N SER A 40 11.25 6.77 26.55
CA SER A 40 9.93 6.62 27.15
C SER A 40 9.65 7.73 28.15
N ARG A 41 8.37 8.08 28.32
CA ARG A 41 7.93 8.97 29.40
C ARG A 41 7.77 8.24 30.74
N ILE A 42 7.70 6.91 30.72
CA ILE A 42 7.37 6.09 31.89
C ILE A 42 8.62 5.38 32.42
N SER A 43 9.35 4.69 31.54
CA SER A 43 10.50 3.89 31.94
C SER A 43 11.56 3.85 30.85
N ASN A 44 12.76 4.31 31.18
CA ASN A 44 13.90 4.33 30.27
C ASN A 44 14.95 3.32 30.73
N GLY A 45 15.73 2.80 29.78
CA GLY A 45 16.95 2.05 30.10
C GLY A 45 17.94 2.89 30.92
N LYS A 46 18.86 2.22 31.62
CA LYS A 46 19.86 2.87 32.49
C LYS A 46 20.70 3.90 31.74
N GLU A 47 21.08 3.59 30.49
CA GLU A 47 21.89 4.47 29.64
C GLU A 47 21.14 5.76 29.28
N VAL A 48 19.93 5.64 28.73
CA VAL A 48 19.09 6.80 28.37
C VAL A 48 18.74 7.64 29.60
N THR A 49 18.42 7.00 30.73
CA THR A 49 18.15 7.71 31.99
C THR A 49 19.37 8.48 32.46
N THR A 50 20.56 7.86 32.41
CA THR A 50 21.83 8.51 32.79
C THR A 50 22.08 9.71 31.88
N LEU A 51 21.88 9.54 30.57
CA LEU A 51 22.11 10.58 29.58
C LEU A 51 21.14 11.77 29.77
N LEU A 52 19.84 11.52 29.93
CA LEU A 52 18.85 12.56 30.24
C LEU A 52 19.14 13.28 31.56
N THR A 53 19.66 12.56 32.57
CA THR A 53 20.06 13.14 33.87
C THR A 53 21.28 14.04 33.72
N SER A 54 22.34 13.53 33.11
CA SER A 54 23.62 14.24 32.94
C SER A 54 23.45 15.51 32.12
N LEU A 55 22.61 15.45 31.08
CA LEU A 55 22.32 16.59 30.20
C LEU A 55 21.21 17.50 30.74
N ARG A 56 20.55 17.13 31.84
CA ARG A 56 19.41 17.84 32.45
C ARG A 56 18.24 18.05 31.48
N LEU A 57 17.90 17.00 30.73
CA LEU A 57 16.89 17.03 29.65
C LEU A 57 15.54 16.42 30.04
N PHE A 58 15.30 16.09 31.32
CA PHE A 58 14.02 15.48 31.74
C PHE A 58 12.81 16.38 31.50
N ASP A 59 12.92 17.69 31.73
CA ASP A 59 11.83 18.63 31.48
C ASP A 59 11.44 18.67 30.00
N TYR A 60 12.41 18.47 29.11
CA TYR A 60 12.20 18.38 27.67
C TYR A 60 11.48 17.09 27.29
N ALA A 61 12.03 15.96 27.74
CA ALA A 61 11.44 14.64 27.51
C ALA A 61 10.00 14.54 28.03
N ALA A 62 9.66 15.25 29.10
CA ALA A 62 8.31 15.28 29.66
C ALA A 62 7.31 16.09 28.81
N ARG A 63 7.76 17.11 28.08
CA ARG A 63 6.87 18.09 27.39
C ARG A 63 6.82 17.90 25.89
N GLN A 64 7.89 17.39 25.30
CA GLN A 64 8.04 17.25 23.85
C GLN A 64 8.00 15.76 23.47
N SER A 65 7.70 15.48 22.20
CA SER A 65 7.74 14.12 21.64
C SER A 65 8.98 13.88 20.77
N ALA A 66 9.67 14.95 20.38
CA ALA A 66 11.02 14.91 19.83
C ALA A 66 11.71 16.24 20.15
N PHE A 67 13.04 16.22 20.24
CA PHE A 67 13.86 17.42 20.42
C PHE A 67 15.32 17.13 20.09
N THR A 68 16.05 18.14 19.65
CA THR A 68 17.47 18.01 19.31
C THR A 68 18.38 18.67 20.36
N TYR A 69 19.45 17.98 20.73
CA TYR A 69 20.53 18.43 21.61
C TYR A 69 21.86 18.46 20.85
N GLN A 70 22.62 19.54 21.00
CA GLN A 70 23.93 19.69 20.39
C GLN A 70 24.90 20.45 21.30
N ASP A 71 26.00 19.85 21.67
CA ASP A 71 27.15 20.52 22.27
C ASP A 71 28.42 20.27 21.41
N PRO A 72 29.60 20.77 21.78
CA PRO A 72 30.84 20.54 21.03
C PRO A 72 31.25 19.06 20.85
N HIS A 73 30.72 18.16 21.67
CA HIS A 73 31.10 16.75 21.77
C HIS A 73 29.94 15.78 21.48
N LEU A 74 28.69 16.20 21.62
CA LEU A 74 27.49 15.39 21.54
C LEU A 74 26.46 16.03 20.62
N ARG A 75 25.90 15.21 19.72
CA ARG A 75 24.83 15.60 18.79
C ARG A 75 23.78 14.50 18.79
N ILE A 76 22.64 14.78 19.40
CA ILE A 76 21.64 13.77 19.69
C ILE A 76 20.26 14.32 19.34
N VAL A 77 19.49 13.57 18.56
CA VAL A 77 18.05 13.77 18.42
C VAL A 77 17.36 12.79 19.34
N PHE A 78 16.52 13.30 20.25
CA PHE A 78 15.67 12.47 21.08
C PHE A 78 14.30 12.34 20.45
N MET A 79 13.76 11.14 20.45
CA MET A 79 12.40 10.88 19.96
C MET A 79 11.66 9.95 20.92
N GLN A 80 10.39 10.24 21.15
CA GLN A 80 9.55 9.39 21.96
C GLN A 80 9.32 8.03 21.27
N GLU A 81 9.43 6.94 22.03
CA GLU A 81 9.13 5.59 21.54
C GLU A 81 7.63 5.41 21.20
N ASN A 82 7.30 4.32 20.51
CA ASN A 82 5.92 3.90 20.20
C ASN A 82 5.09 4.88 19.35
N LEU A 83 5.75 5.75 18.58
CA LEU A 83 5.09 6.62 17.60
C LEU A 83 4.80 5.89 16.29
N SER A 84 3.72 6.26 15.62
CA SER A 84 3.45 5.76 14.26
C SER A 84 4.48 6.29 13.26
N GLN A 85 4.69 5.57 12.14
CA GLN A 85 5.61 6.05 11.09
C GLN A 85 5.26 7.46 10.57
N GLN A 86 3.98 7.83 10.57
CA GLN A 86 3.57 9.17 10.14
C GLN A 86 4.02 10.24 11.13
N GLU A 87 3.85 9.99 12.43
CA GLU A 87 4.30 10.89 13.49
C GLU A 87 5.81 11.00 13.51
N GLN A 88 6.53 9.89 13.39
CA GLN A 88 8.00 9.89 13.29
C GLN A 88 8.47 10.73 12.10
N ILE A 89 7.85 10.55 10.92
CA ILE A 89 8.20 11.37 9.75
C ILE A 89 7.96 12.86 10.01
N ILE A 90 6.85 13.23 10.67
CA ILE A 90 6.55 14.63 10.99
C ILE A 90 7.61 15.20 11.92
N LEU A 91 7.87 14.53 13.04
CA LEU A 91 8.78 14.99 14.08
C LEU A 91 10.23 15.02 13.58
N LEU A 92 10.72 13.94 12.97
CA LEU A 92 12.07 13.90 12.42
C LEU A 92 12.26 14.93 11.30
N SER A 93 11.25 15.20 10.48
CA SER A 93 11.34 16.28 9.48
C SER A 93 11.45 17.65 10.12
N HIS A 94 10.79 17.87 11.26
CA HIS A 94 10.87 19.12 12.02
C HIS A 94 12.25 19.28 12.67
N GLU A 95 12.76 18.26 13.36
CA GLU A 95 14.10 18.25 13.96
C GLU A 95 15.20 18.43 12.89
N LEU A 96 15.07 17.74 11.76
CA LEU A 96 15.98 17.90 10.63
C LEU A 96 15.93 19.34 10.06
N GLY A 97 14.76 19.99 10.14
CA GLY A 97 14.61 21.41 9.82
C GLY A 97 15.48 22.30 10.68
N HIS A 98 15.51 22.08 12.01
CA HIS A 98 16.40 22.80 12.92
C HIS A 98 17.88 22.58 12.59
N ILE A 99 18.26 21.34 12.26
CA ILE A 99 19.64 20.97 11.94
C ILE A 99 20.08 21.63 10.63
N LEU A 100 19.35 21.41 9.54
CA LEU A 100 19.74 21.88 8.21
C LEU A 100 19.61 23.39 8.04
N CYS A 101 18.62 24.01 8.69
CA CYS A 101 18.50 25.47 8.71
C CYS A 101 19.44 26.15 9.73
N ARG A 102 20.32 25.37 10.40
CA ARG A 102 21.36 25.85 11.33
C ARG A 102 20.80 26.65 12.50
N HIS A 103 19.65 26.24 13.02
CA HIS A 103 19.03 26.87 14.18
C HIS A 103 19.80 26.57 15.48
N LEU A 104 20.63 25.52 15.47
CA LEU A 104 21.40 25.02 16.61
C LEU A 104 22.71 25.80 16.88
N ASP A 105 23.20 26.59 15.91
CA ASP A 105 24.48 27.30 16.03
C ASP A 105 24.50 28.36 17.15
N ARG A 106 23.33 28.73 17.68
CA ARG A 106 23.17 29.79 18.69
C ARG A 106 22.85 29.27 20.10
N SER A 107 22.45 28.01 20.25
CA SER A 107 22.08 27.43 21.55
C SER A 107 22.24 25.90 21.55
N PRO A 108 22.85 25.32 22.59
CA PRO A 108 23.20 23.89 22.62
C PRO A 108 22.01 22.92 22.79
N ALA A 109 20.79 23.43 22.98
CA ALA A 109 19.59 22.61 22.98
C ALA A 109 18.48 23.34 22.23
N THR A 110 17.79 22.61 21.35
CA THR A 110 16.52 23.03 20.75
C THR A 110 15.45 22.85 21.82
N GLY A 111 15.42 23.82 22.73
CA GLY A 111 14.38 23.97 23.75
C GLY A 111 13.57 25.24 23.56
N PRO A 112 12.85 25.79 24.56
CA PRO A 112 12.02 27.00 24.42
C PRO A 112 12.86 28.28 24.22
N GLY A 113 14.07 28.16 23.70
CA GLY A 113 14.98 29.23 23.31
C GLY A 113 15.18 29.35 21.78
N SER A 114 14.60 28.45 20.98
CA SER A 114 14.43 28.72 19.55
C SER A 114 13.48 29.90 19.39
N SER A 115 13.88 30.90 18.59
CA SER A 115 13.01 32.04 18.35
C SER A 115 11.72 31.57 17.66
N VAL A 116 10.60 32.27 17.86
CA VAL A 116 9.33 31.98 17.16
C VAL A 116 9.53 31.87 15.65
N LEU A 117 10.47 32.64 15.09
CA LEU A 117 10.84 32.58 13.68
C LEU A 117 11.50 31.24 13.31
N GLN A 118 12.45 30.75 14.10
CA GLN A 118 13.13 29.47 13.86
C GLN A 118 12.18 28.28 13.97
N GLU A 119 11.25 28.30 14.93
CA GLU A 119 10.18 27.31 15.05
C GLU A 119 9.25 27.33 13.82
N GLN A 120 8.89 28.53 13.36
CA GLN A 120 8.08 28.67 12.15
C GLN A 120 8.84 28.16 10.90
N GLU A 121 10.14 28.43 10.80
CA GLU A 121 11.00 27.97 9.72
C GLU A 121 11.16 26.44 9.71
N ALA A 122 11.37 25.80 10.88
CA ALA A 122 11.42 24.34 11.00
C ALA A 122 10.07 23.69 10.65
N ASN A 123 8.96 24.30 11.05
CA ASN A 123 7.62 23.88 10.66
C ASN A 123 7.38 24.03 9.15
N GLU A 124 7.84 25.12 8.53
CA GLU A 124 7.78 25.30 7.08
C GLU A 124 8.60 24.20 6.37
N PHE A 125 9.82 23.92 6.83
CA PHE A 125 10.68 22.86 6.31
C PHE A 125 9.96 21.50 6.32
N ALA A 126 9.45 21.09 7.49
CA ALA A 126 8.72 19.84 7.65
C ALA A 126 7.49 19.78 6.73
N SER A 127 6.75 20.88 6.62
CA SER A 127 5.56 20.94 5.75
C SER A 127 5.90 20.70 4.27
N ILE A 128 7.04 21.20 3.79
CA ILE A 128 7.50 21.00 2.41
C ILE A 128 7.82 19.52 2.16
N LEU A 129 8.55 18.89 3.09
CA LEU A 129 8.89 17.47 3.05
C LEU A 129 7.64 16.59 3.06
N LEU A 130 6.68 16.87 3.95
CA LEU A 130 5.42 16.13 4.04
C LEU A 130 4.58 16.25 2.76
N ARG A 131 4.50 17.46 2.18
CA ARG A 131 3.81 17.68 0.89
C ARG A 131 4.46 16.89 -0.25
N TYR A 132 5.79 16.87 -0.29
CA TYR A 132 6.53 16.06 -1.26
C TYR A 132 6.22 14.56 -1.09
N ASN A 133 6.25 14.05 0.13
CA ASN A 133 6.02 12.63 0.40
C ASN A 133 4.58 12.22 0.03
N ARG A 134 3.58 13.05 0.38
CA ARG A 134 2.18 12.85 -0.03
C ARG A 134 2.01 12.84 -1.53
N ARG A 135 2.71 13.72 -2.27
CA ARG A 135 2.65 13.77 -3.74
C ARG A 135 3.25 12.52 -4.40
N CYS A 136 4.28 11.91 -3.81
CA CYS A 136 4.93 10.73 -4.37
C CYS A 136 4.21 9.41 -4.03
N ARG A 137 3.49 9.35 -2.90
CA ARG A 137 2.77 8.16 -2.43
C ARG A 137 1.73 7.56 -3.41
N PRO A 138 0.85 8.33 -4.10
CA PRO A 138 -0.17 7.75 -4.97
C PRO A 138 0.39 7.04 -6.21
N ARG A 139 1.61 7.37 -6.65
CA ARG A 139 2.22 6.71 -7.83
C ARG A 139 2.51 5.23 -7.61
N ARG A 140 2.91 4.83 -6.41
CA ARG A 140 3.17 3.42 -6.10
C ARG A 140 1.87 2.62 -6.01
N ILE A 141 0.85 3.15 -5.34
CA ILE A 141 -0.45 2.47 -5.20
C ILE A 141 -1.12 2.32 -6.56
N ALA A 142 -1.06 3.35 -7.41
CA ALA A 142 -1.59 3.28 -8.77
C ALA A 142 -0.84 2.26 -9.65
N LEU A 143 0.50 2.16 -9.53
CA LEU A 143 1.29 1.18 -10.27
C LEU A 143 0.94 -0.26 -9.85
N TRP A 144 0.90 -0.54 -8.55
CA TRP A 144 0.53 -1.87 -8.03
C TRP A 144 -0.93 -2.22 -8.29
N GLY A 145 -1.84 -1.24 -8.21
CA GLY A 145 -3.23 -1.41 -8.62
C GLY A 145 -3.36 -1.75 -10.09
N GLY A 146 -2.60 -1.07 -10.96
CA GLY A 146 -2.57 -1.36 -12.40
C GLY A 146 -2.05 -2.77 -12.71
N ILE A 147 -0.95 -3.19 -12.05
CA ILE A 147 -0.41 -4.55 -12.19
C ILE A 147 -1.43 -5.59 -11.71
N GLY A 148 -2.08 -5.37 -10.57
CA GLY A 148 -3.11 -6.27 -10.04
C GLY A 148 -4.29 -6.44 -10.99
N ILE A 149 -4.78 -5.34 -11.59
CA ILE A 149 -5.85 -5.37 -12.58
C ILE A 149 -5.42 -6.13 -13.84
N ALA A 150 -4.21 -5.90 -14.34
CA ALA A 150 -3.69 -6.59 -15.52
C ALA A 150 -3.56 -8.11 -15.30
N VAL A 151 -3.08 -8.53 -14.12
CA VAL A 151 -2.99 -9.96 -13.75
C VAL A 151 -4.38 -10.58 -13.63
N ALA A 152 -5.32 -9.90 -12.97
CA ALA A 152 -6.70 -10.38 -12.86
C ALA A 152 -7.36 -10.53 -14.23
N ALA A 153 -7.19 -9.55 -15.13
CA ALA A 153 -7.69 -9.64 -16.50
C ALA A 153 -7.08 -10.80 -17.28
N ALA A 154 -5.76 -11.01 -17.17
CA ALA A 154 -5.08 -12.13 -17.81
C ALA A 154 -5.58 -13.50 -17.29
N LEU A 155 -5.84 -13.61 -15.98
CA LEU A 155 -6.43 -14.81 -15.38
C LEU A 155 -7.86 -15.07 -15.87
N VAL A 156 -8.69 -14.03 -16.02
CA VAL A 156 -10.04 -14.17 -16.58
C VAL A 156 -9.98 -14.65 -18.04
N VAL A 157 -9.10 -14.06 -18.86
CA VAL A 157 -8.89 -14.50 -20.24
C VAL A 157 -8.43 -15.96 -20.30
N LEU A 158 -7.50 -16.35 -19.43
CA LEU A 158 -7.02 -17.73 -19.34
C LEU A 158 -8.16 -18.71 -18.98
N ILE A 159 -9.02 -18.35 -18.01
CA ILE A 159 -10.18 -19.16 -17.63
C ILE A 159 -11.14 -19.33 -18.82
N LEU A 160 -11.42 -18.25 -19.56
CA LEU A 160 -12.28 -18.31 -20.76
C LEU A 160 -11.69 -19.18 -21.87
N CYS A 161 -10.36 -19.25 -21.99
CA CYS A 161 -9.69 -20.13 -22.96
C CYS A 161 -9.69 -21.61 -22.54
N ILE A 162 -9.63 -21.91 -21.24
CA ILE A 162 -9.61 -23.29 -20.73
C ILE A 162 -11.03 -23.88 -20.66
N PHE A 163 -12.03 -23.06 -20.34
CA PHE A 163 -13.42 -23.48 -20.23
C PHE A 163 -14.28 -22.77 -21.28
N PRO A 164 -14.25 -23.23 -22.56
CA PRO A 164 -15.19 -22.74 -23.55
C PRO A 164 -16.62 -23.03 -23.05
N ALA A 165 -17.51 -22.05 -23.16
CA ALA A 165 -18.91 -22.24 -22.83
C ALA A 165 -19.49 -23.34 -23.73
N SER A 166 -19.79 -24.50 -23.15
CA SER A 166 -20.42 -25.60 -23.87
C SER A 166 -21.81 -25.20 -24.32
N SER A 167 -22.04 -25.03 -25.62
CA SER A 167 -23.39 -24.89 -26.17
C SER A 167 -24.10 -26.24 -26.12
N SER A 168 -24.82 -26.53 -25.04
CA SER A 168 -25.60 -27.77 -24.94
C SER A 168 -26.84 -27.66 -25.83
N GLN A 169 -26.91 -28.47 -26.89
CA GLN A 169 -28.11 -28.59 -27.72
C GLN A 169 -29.25 -29.23 -26.92
N THR A 170 -30.43 -28.63 -26.99
CA THR A 170 -31.65 -29.14 -26.34
C THR A 170 -32.29 -30.25 -27.16
N VAL A 171 -32.64 -31.37 -26.52
CA VAL A 171 -33.28 -32.55 -27.13
C VAL A 171 -34.54 -32.97 -26.37
N TYR A 172 -35.37 -33.79 -27.01
CA TYR A 172 -36.69 -34.19 -26.52
C TYR A 172 -36.75 -35.69 -26.28
N LEU A 173 -37.28 -36.09 -25.11
CA LEU A 173 -37.51 -37.48 -24.71
C LEU A 173 -39.01 -37.79 -24.76
N THR A 174 -39.36 -38.98 -25.22
CA THR A 174 -40.73 -39.51 -25.17
C THR A 174 -40.84 -40.56 -24.05
N GLU A 175 -41.91 -40.57 -23.26
CA GLU A 175 -42.07 -41.47 -22.09
C GLU A 175 -41.94 -42.97 -22.41
N SER A 176 -42.36 -43.39 -23.61
CA SER A 176 -42.37 -44.80 -24.02
C SER A 176 -41.09 -45.25 -24.75
N GLY A 177 -40.17 -44.33 -25.03
CA GLY A 177 -38.97 -44.57 -25.84
C GLY A 177 -37.68 -44.49 -25.04
N ARG A 178 -36.66 -45.23 -25.47
CA ARG A 178 -35.28 -45.11 -24.95
C ARG A 178 -34.40 -44.17 -25.78
N CYS A 179 -34.99 -43.42 -26.72
CA CYS A 179 -34.26 -42.52 -27.59
C CYS A 179 -34.51 -41.05 -27.27
N TYR A 180 -33.52 -40.19 -27.55
CA TYR A 180 -33.70 -38.74 -27.61
C TYR A 180 -33.83 -38.24 -29.06
N HIS A 181 -34.60 -37.16 -29.23
CA HIS A 181 -35.09 -36.66 -30.51
C HIS A 181 -34.84 -35.16 -30.68
N ARG A 182 -34.86 -34.66 -31.92
CA ARG A 182 -34.98 -33.22 -32.22
C ARG A 182 -36.44 -32.76 -32.14
N GLN A 183 -36.66 -31.45 -32.00
CA GLN A 183 -38.00 -30.87 -31.88
C GLN A 183 -38.92 -31.20 -33.07
N ASP A 184 -38.34 -31.29 -34.25
CA ASP A 184 -38.97 -31.53 -35.55
C ASP A 184 -39.07 -33.02 -35.91
N CYS A 185 -38.80 -33.92 -34.95
CA CYS A 185 -38.93 -35.34 -35.19
C CYS A 185 -40.39 -35.78 -35.36
N GLN A 186 -40.66 -36.59 -36.38
CA GLN A 186 -41.98 -37.21 -36.58
C GLN A 186 -42.51 -37.98 -35.35
N TYR A 187 -41.62 -38.44 -34.47
CA TYR A 187 -41.98 -39.16 -33.24
C TYR A 187 -42.26 -38.23 -32.04
N VAL A 188 -42.00 -36.92 -32.19
CA VAL A 188 -42.23 -35.85 -31.21
C VAL A 188 -43.38 -34.94 -31.65
N ILE A 189 -43.50 -34.66 -32.94
CA ILE A 189 -44.55 -33.81 -33.50
C ILE A 189 -45.93 -34.38 -33.16
N GLY A 190 -46.76 -33.57 -32.50
CA GLY A 190 -48.13 -33.94 -32.13
C GLY A 190 -48.27 -34.67 -30.79
N LYS A 191 -47.17 -34.89 -30.06
CA LYS A 191 -47.20 -35.40 -28.67
C LYS A 191 -47.11 -34.26 -27.68
N ASP A 192 -47.93 -34.31 -26.63
CA ASP A 192 -47.94 -33.39 -25.51
C ASP A 192 -47.14 -33.90 -24.30
N ASN A 193 -46.79 -35.19 -24.27
CA ASN A 193 -46.06 -35.85 -23.19
C ASN A 193 -44.54 -36.01 -23.47
N THR A 194 -43.85 -34.91 -23.78
CA THR A 194 -42.40 -34.92 -24.02
C THR A 194 -41.62 -34.18 -22.94
N VAL A 195 -40.44 -34.70 -22.58
CA VAL A 195 -39.53 -34.09 -21.60
C VAL A 195 -38.36 -33.46 -22.32
N THR A 196 -38.05 -32.21 -22.01
CA THR A 196 -36.96 -31.45 -22.62
C THR A 196 -35.71 -31.54 -21.75
N VAL A 197 -34.60 -32.02 -22.30
CA VAL A 197 -33.30 -32.15 -21.60
C VAL A 197 -32.15 -31.70 -22.50
N THR A 198 -30.94 -31.55 -21.95
CA THR A 198 -29.75 -31.35 -22.79
C THR A 198 -29.29 -32.68 -23.41
N GLU A 199 -28.69 -32.63 -24.59
CA GLU A 199 -28.16 -33.83 -25.26
C GLU A 199 -27.17 -34.60 -24.37
N GLN A 200 -26.33 -33.88 -23.63
CA GLN A 200 -25.38 -34.49 -22.71
C GLN A 200 -26.08 -35.24 -21.57
N GLN A 201 -27.10 -34.62 -20.95
CA GLN A 201 -27.90 -35.29 -19.91
C GLN A 201 -28.62 -36.53 -20.44
N ALA A 202 -29.12 -36.50 -21.68
CA ALA A 202 -29.75 -37.68 -22.30
C ALA A 202 -28.73 -38.83 -22.48
N LYS A 203 -27.52 -38.52 -22.97
CA LYS A 203 -26.41 -39.49 -23.11
C LYS A 203 -25.95 -40.03 -21.76
N ASP A 204 -25.73 -39.17 -20.78
CA ASP A 204 -25.30 -39.55 -19.43
C ASP A 204 -26.37 -40.41 -18.71
N SER A 205 -27.65 -40.19 -19.05
CA SER A 205 -28.78 -40.99 -18.54
C SER A 205 -29.02 -42.29 -19.33
N GLY A 206 -28.19 -42.59 -20.35
CA GLY A 206 -28.24 -43.84 -21.11
C GLY A 206 -29.31 -43.91 -22.19
N TYR A 207 -29.79 -42.77 -22.71
CA TYR A 207 -30.70 -42.74 -23.86
C TYR A 207 -29.93 -42.81 -25.18
N ASP A 208 -30.47 -43.56 -26.13
CA ASP A 208 -29.91 -43.73 -27.46
C ASP A 208 -30.29 -42.57 -28.40
N ALA A 209 -29.47 -42.28 -29.41
CA ALA A 209 -29.84 -41.29 -30.41
C ALA A 209 -30.94 -41.85 -31.33
N CYS A 210 -31.99 -41.07 -31.61
CA CYS A 210 -32.96 -41.45 -32.63
C CYS A 210 -32.29 -41.52 -34.00
N THR A 211 -32.34 -42.68 -34.65
CA THR A 211 -31.73 -42.88 -35.98
C THR A 211 -32.27 -41.88 -37.00
N TRP A 212 -33.57 -41.64 -37.04
CA TRP A 212 -34.13 -40.63 -37.95
C TRP A 212 -33.61 -39.20 -37.70
N CYS A 213 -33.29 -38.85 -36.44
CA CYS A 213 -32.80 -37.51 -36.09
C CYS A 213 -31.29 -37.32 -36.28
N PHE A 214 -30.50 -38.41 -36.24
CA PHE A 214 -29.04 -38.36 -36.10
C PHE A 214 -28.26 -39.33 -37.01
N ASP A 215 -28.92 -40.23 -37.76
CA ASP A 215 -28.31 -41.22 -38.66
C ASP A 215 -28.09 -40.67 -40.10
N HIS A 216 -28.39 -39.40 -40.33
CA HIS A 216 -27.98 -38.69 -41.54
C HIS A 216 -26.72 -37.87 -41.29
N SER A 217 -25.60 -38.57 -41.13
CA SER A 217 -24.26 -37.99 -41.22
C SER A 217 -23.49 -38.59 -42.41
N SER A 218 -24.02 -38.37 -43.61
CA SER A 218 -23.23 -38.36 -44.85
C SER A 218 -24.04 -37.81 -46.03
N SER A 219 -24.06 -36.48 -46.18
CA SER A 219 -24.03 -35.75 -47.47
C SER A 219 -23.71 -34.28 -47.20
#